data_AF-K1IQU9-F1
#
_entry.id   AF-K1IQU9-F1
#
_cell.length_a   1.000
_cell.length_b   1.000
_cell.length_c   1.000
_cell.angle_alpha   90.00
_cell.angle_beta   90.00
_cell.angle_gamma   90.00
#
_symmetry.space_group_name_H-M   'P 1'
#
loop_
_entity.id
_entity.type
_entity.pdbx_description
1 polymer ?
#
loop_
_entity_poly.entity_id
_entity_poly.type
_entity_poly.pdbx_seq_one_letter_code
_entity_poly.pdbx_strand_id
1 'polypeptide(L)'
;MKMMLRWFLPCLLLWASALQAAPDFPTLSGRVVDEASLMSRKQAHQLTQQLAAFEKRSGIQLVVVSVDSLDGETIEEYGYQLGRHWGIGQKGKNNGVLLLIAQDERKVRIEVGYGLEGALPDAIAANIIHGRILPAFKRGDMVAGIMAGSQSIMKALAGEYQPVEQPKSDNGGGPWLFILVVIAMIVLHNLRGGGGGGPGGRRRSAYMAGGLGAGSFGGRSGGGFSGGGGSFGGGGASGGW
;
A
#
# COMPACT_ATOMS: atom_id res chain seq x y z
N MET A 1 -57.61 -6.97 5.81
CA MET A 1 -56.40 -7.83 5.70
C MET A 1 -55.48 -7.44 4.53
N LYS A 2 -55.31 -6.14 4.21
CA LYS A 2 -54.44 -5.63 3.11
C LYS A 2 -53.44 -4.55 3.55
N MET A 3 -53.44 -4.17 4.84
CA MET A 3 -52.62 -3.08 5.37
C MET A 3 -51.32 -3.51 6.07
N MET A 4 -51.11 -4.80 6.32
CA MET A 4 -49.89 -5.29 6.99
C MET A 4 -48.81 -5.80 6.04
N LEU A 5 -49.02 -5.75 4.72
CA LEU A 5 -48.05 -6.21 3.72
C LEU A 5 -47.18 -5.07 3.14
N ARG A 6 -47.53 -3.81 3.40
CA ARG A 6 -46.83 -2.62 2.85
C ARG A 6 -45.69 -2.12 3.74
N TRP A 7 -45.52 -2.67 4.93
CA TRP A 7 -44.47 -2.27 5.89
C TRP A 7 -43.23 -3.18 5.90
N PHE A 8 -43.27 -4.31 5.21
CA PHE A 8 -42.09 -5.19 5.06
C PHE A 8 -41.29 -4.93 3.78
N LEU A 9 -41.78 -4.07 2.87
CA LEU A 9 -41.12 -3.77 1.59
C LEU A 9 -39.84 -2.91 1.68
N PRO A 10 -39.63 -1.99 2.65
CA PRO A 10 -38.40 -1.19 2.68
C PRO A 10 -37.22 -1.91 3.36
N CYS A 11 -37.44 -3.02 4.09
CA CYS A 11 -36.35 -3.82 4.67
C CYS A 11 -35.70 -4.78 3.67
N LEU A 12 -36.37 -5.13 2.57
CA LEU A 12 -35.80 -6.01 1.54
C LEU A 12 -34.85 -5.28 0.58
N LEU A 13 -34.92 -3.94 0.50
CA LEU A 13 -34.08 -3.10 -0.37
C LEU A 13 -32.75 -2.67 0.27
N LEU A 14 -32.61 -2.81 1.60
CA LEU A 14 -31.36 -2.54 2.31
C LEU A 14 -30.40 -3.75 2.33
N TRP A 15 -30.78 -4.83 1.63
CA TRP A 15 -29.96 -6.03 1.44
C TRP A 15 -29.56 -6.23 -0.03
N ALA A 16 -29.45 -5.13 -0.79
CA ALA A 16 -28.61 -5.12 -1.98
C ALA A 16 -27.15 -5.10 -1.50
N SER A 17 -26.67 -6.25 -1.03
CA SER A 17 -25.24 -6.50 -0.87
C SER A 17 -24.58 -6.06 -2.17
N ALA A 18 -23.63 -5.12 -2.08
CA ALA A 18 -22.73 -4.85 -3.18
C ALA A 18 -22.09 -6.19 -3.54
N LEU A 19 -22.55 -6.80 -4.62
CA LEU A 19 -21.88 -7.92 -5.24
C LEU A 19 -20.62 -7.29 -5.83
N GLN A 20 -19.57 -7.19 -5.02
CA GLN A 20 -18.28 -6.72 -5.48
C GLN A 20 -17.81 -7.80 -6.45
N ALA A 21 -17.96 -7.52 -7.75
CA ALA A 21 -17.45 -8.39 -8.78
C ALA A 21 -15.94 -8.54 -8.54
N ALA A 22 -15.44 -9.76 -8.59
CA ALA A 22 -14.00 -9.98 -8.56
C ALA A 22 -13.37 -9.16 -9.70
N PRO A 23 -12.23 -8.49 -9.46
CA PRO A 23 -11.54 -7.72 -10.48
C PRO A 23 -11.24 -8.62 -11.68
N ASP A 24 -11.45 -8.08 -12.88
CA ASP A 24 -11.12 -8.80 -14.10
C ASP A 24 -9.61 -8.72 -14.30
N PHE A 25 -8.91 -9.83 -14.06
CA PHE A 25 -7.47 -9.85 -14.15
C PHE A 25 -6.98 -9.91 -15.59
N PRO A 26 -5.90 -9.19 -15.92
CA PRO A 26 -5.31 -9.30 -17.24
C PRO A 26 -4.86 -10.73 -17.52
N THR A 27 -4.90 -11.14 -18.79
CA THR A 27 -4.42 -12.47 -19.17
C THR A 27 -2.89 -12.54 -19.11
N LEU A 28 -2.34 -13.61 -18.52
CA LEU A 28 -0.90 -13.81 -18.50
C LEU A 28 -0.39 -14.16 -19.91
N SER A 29 0.18 -13.18 -20.60
CA SER A 29 0.71 -13.35 -21.96
C SER A 29 2.24 -13.54 -22.01
N GLY A 30 2.94 -13.41 -20.88
CA GLY A 30 4.39 -13.53 -20.82
C GLY A 30 4.98 -13.11 -19.48
N ARG A 31 6.28 -12.75 -19.48
CA ARG A 31 6.94 -12.18 -18.29
C ARG A 31 6.68 -10.68 -18.14
N VAL A 32 6.17 -10.04 -19.17
CA VAL A 32 5.74 -8.64 -19.17
C VAL A 32 4.33 -8.58 -19.74
N VAL A 33 3.42 -7.98 -19.00
CA VAL A 33 2.04 -7.68 -19.40
C VAL A 33 1.84 -6.17 -19.23
N ASP A 34 1.71 -5.43 -20.32
CA ASP A 34 1.65 -3.95 -20.29
C ASP A 34 0.32 -3.45 -20.86
N GLU A 35 -0.74 -3.50 -20.04
CA GLU A 35 -2.07 -3.01 -20.42
C GLU A 35 -2.09 -1.48 -20.41
N ALA A 36 -1.44 -0.85 -19.44
CA ALA A 36 -1.36 0.62 -19.33
C ALA A 36 -0.45 1.28 -20.38
N SER A 37 0.11 0.52 -21.32
CA SER A 37 0.93 1.01 -22.43
C SER A 37 2.10 1.91 -21.99
N LEU A 38 2.74 1.57 -20.86
CA LEU A 38 3.85 2.33 -20.28
C LEU A 38 5.15 2.15 -21.06
N MET A 39 5.28 1.07 -21.84
CA MET A 39 6.46 0.70 -22.60
C MET A 39 6.16 0.57 -24.10
N SER A 40 7.13 0.90 -24.93
CA SER A 40 7.10 0.49 -26.32
C SER A 40 7.24 -1.03 -26.45
N ARG A 41 6.73 -1.60 -27.54
CA ARG A 41 6.91 -3.03 -27.87
C ARG A 41 8.36 -3.50 -27.80
N LYS A 42 9.31 -2.65 -28.19
CA LYS A 42 10.74 -2.96 -28.12
C LYS A 42 11.22 -3.09 -26.68
N GLN A 43 10.84 -2.14 -25.82
CA GLN A 43 11.21 -2.15 -24.39
C GLN A 43 10.59 -3.35 -23.67
N ALA A 44 9.29 -3.60 -23.87
CA ALA A 44 8.61 -4.77 -23.30
C ALA A 44 9.25 -6.09 -23.75
N HIS A 45 9.63 -6.20 -25.02
CA HIS A 45 10.33 -7.38 -25.54
C HIS A 45 11.72 -7.56 -24.94
N GLN A 46 12.50 -6.47 -24.83
CA GLN A 46 13.83 -6.51 -24.22
C GLN A 46 13.75 -6.95 -22.75
N LEU A 47 12.82 -6.38 -21.98
CA LEU A 47 12.59 -6.77 -20.60
C LEU A 47 12.15 -8.24 -20.50
N THR A 48 11.22 -8.67 -21.35
CA THR A 48 10.79 -10.08 -21.41
C THR A 48 11.96 -11.03 -21.61
N GLN A 49 12.89 -10.73 -22.51
CA GLN A 49 14.08 -11.55 -22.74
C GLN A 49 15.00 -11.60 -21.52
N GLN A 50 15.20 -10.47 -20.84
CA GLN A 50 16.02 -10.41 -19.61
C GLN A 50 15.41 -11.25 -18.49
N LEU A 51 14.09 -11.15 -18.29
CA LEU A 51 13.35 -11.91 -17.28
C LEU A 51 13.37 -13.41 -17.59
N ALA A 52 13.16 -13.80 -18.85
CA ALA A 52 13.24 -15.19 -19.28
C ALA A 52 14.65 -15.77 -19.10
N ALA A 53 15.70 -14.99 -19.41
CA ALA A 53 17.08 -15.40 -19.19
C ALA A 53 17.42 -15.52 -17.69
N PHE A 54 16.78 -14.72 -16.83
CA PHE A 54 16.90 -14.85 -15.37
C PHE A 54 16.25 -16.11 -14.86
N GLU A 55 15.00 -16.33 -15.24
CA GLU A 55 14.27 -17.53 -14.85
C GLU A 55 14.99 -18.81 -15.29
N LYS A 56 15.58 -18.84 -16.50
CA LYS A 56 16.35 -19.99 -16.98
C LYS A 56 17.59 -20.29 -16.12
N ARG A 57 18.27 -19.26 -15.57
CA ARG A 57 19.50 -19.44 -14.77
C ARG A 57 19.23 -19.67 -13.29
N SER A 58 18.24 -19.00 -12.71
CA SER A 58 17.96 -19.04 -11.27
C SER A 58 16.81 -19.99 -10.91
N GLY A 59 15.96 -20.34 -11.88
CA GLY A 59 14.70 -21.01 -11.66
C GLY A 59 13.59 -20.12 -11.08
N ILE A 60 13.87 -18.84 -10.82
CA ILE A 60 12.97 -17.87 -10.19
C ILE A 60 12.16 -17.13 -11.26
N GLN A 61 10.83 -17.10 -11.12
CA GLN A 61 9.95 -16.44 -12.08
C GLN A 61 9.64 -15.01 -11.61
N LEU A 62 10.16 -14.00 -12.34
CA LEU A 62 9.80 -12.60 -12.15
C LEU A 62 8.87 -12.16 -13.30
N VAL A 63 7.69 -11.68 -12.95
CA VAL A 63 6.70 -11.11 -13.88
C VAL A 63 6.52 -9.63 -13.59
N VAL A 64 6.43 -8.82 -14.63
CA VAL A 64 6.13 -7.39 -14.57
C VAL A 64 4.76 -7.17 -15.20
N VAL A 65 3.89 -6.45 -14.51
CA VAL A 65 2.56 -6.10 -15.00
C VAL A 65 2.30 -4.62 -14.77
N SER A 66 1.74 -3.97 -15.78
CA SER A 66 1.17 -2.62 -15.68
C SER A 66 -0.31 -2.66 -16.07
N VAL A 67 -1.15 -2.15 -15.19
CA VAL A 67 -2.61 -2.02 -15.35
C VAL A 67 -3.02 -0.56 -15.24
N ASP A 68 -4.09 -0.18 -15.91
CA ASP A 68 -4.63 1.18 -15.83
C ASP A 68 -5.16 1.45 -14.41
N SER A 69 -6.07 0.61 -13.91
CA SER A 69 -6.69 0.76 -12.59
C SER A 69 -6.75 -0.56 -11.82
N LEU A 70 -6.94 -0.44 -10.50
CA LEU A 70 -7.19 -1.54 -9.56
C LEU A 70 -8.69 -1.78 -9.29
N ASP A 71 -9.59 -1.09 -10.02
CA ASP A 71 -11.04 -1.21 -9.89
C ASP A 71 -11.57 -1.01 -8.45
N GLY A 72 -10.90 -0.13 -7.70
CA GLY A 72 -11.25 0.21 -6.31
C GLY A 72 -10.64 -0.72 -5.25
N GLU A 73 -9.84 -1.71 -5.65
CA GLU A 73 -9.06 -2.54 -4.72
C GLU A 73 -7.76 -1.86 -4.25
N THR A 74 -7.22 -2.36 -3.14
CA THR A 74 -5.87 -1.98 -2.73
C THR A 74 -4.83 -2.70 -3.60
N ILE A 75 -3.66 -2.10 -3.80
CA ILE A 75 -2.62 -2.72 -4.63
C ILE A 75 -2.08 -4.01 -3.99
N GLU A 76 -2.12 -4.07 -2.67
CA GLU A 76 -1.80 -5.25 -1.86
C GLU A 76 -2.71 -6.42 -2.20
N GLU A 77 -4.02 -6.19 -2.15
CA GLU A 77 -5.04 -7.22 -2.37
C GLU A 77 -5.05 -7.65 -3.85
N TYR A 78 -5.05 -6.67 -4.77
CA TYR A 78 -5.00 -6.94 -6.20
C TYR A 78 -3.74 -7.74 -6.58
N GLY A 79 -2.57 -7.33 -6.08
CA GLY A 79 -1.30 -8.01 -6.37
C GLY A 79 -1.26 -9.44 -5.84
N TYR A 80 -1.75 -9.65 -4.61
CA TYR A 80 -1.88 -10.98 -4.02
C TYR A 80 -2.80 -11.89 -4.85
N GLN A 81 -4.00 -11.42 -5.18
CA GLN A 81 -4.96 -12.18 -5.95
C GLN A 81 -4.46 -12.45 -7.37
N LEU A 82 -3.84 -11.47 -8.03
CA LEU A 82 -3.28 -11.62 -9.37
C LEU A 82 -2.15 -12.66 -9.39
N GLY A 83 -1.21 -12.59 -8.43
CA GLY A 83 -0.13 -13.57 -8.32
C GLY A 83 -0.63 -15.00 -8.11
N ARG A 84 -1.70 -15.15 -7.30
CA ARG A 84 -2.42 -16.42 -7.10
C ARG A 84 -3.15 -16.88 -8.36
N HIS A 85 -3.87 -15.99 -9.04
CA HIS A 85 -4.64 -16.26 -10.25
C HIS A 85 -3.72 -16.75 -11.38
N TRP A 86 -2.58 -16.10 -11.57
CA TRP A 86 -1.57 -16.50 -12.55
C TRP A 86 -0.70 -17.68 -12.13
N GLY A 87 -0.72 -18.05 -10.85
CA GLY A 87 0.10 -19.13 -10.32
C GLY A 87 1.59 -18.89 -10.53
N ILE A 88 2.06 -17.66 -10.27
CA ILE A 88 3.45 -17.27 -10.52
C ILE A 88 4.39 -18.11 -9.64
N GLY A 89 5.47 -18.61 -10.24
CA GLY A 89 6.45 -19.48 -9.61
C GLY A 89 6.12 -20.97 -9.72
N GLN A 90 7.09 -21.80 -9.34
CA GLN A 90 6.94 -23.25 -9.40
C GLN A 90 6.18 -23.76 -8.16
N LYS A 91 5.20 -24.65 -8.40
CA LYS A 91 4.42 -25.29 -7.34
C LYS A 91 5.35 -25.92 -6.29
N GLY A 92 5.16 -25.57 -5.03
CA GLY A 92 5.93 -26.07 -3.89
C GLY A 92 7.29 -25.40 -3.69
N LYS A 93 7.83 -24.65 -4.66
CA LYS A 93 9.02 -23.80 -4.47
C LYS A 93 8.69 -22.37 -4.09
N ASN A 94 7.50 -21.90 -4.46
CA ASN A 94 7.01 -20.55 -4.14
C ASN A 94 8.02 -19.46 -4.57
N ASN A 95 8.66 -19.67 -5.73
CA ASN A 95 9.76 -18.86 -6.23
C ASN A 95 9.31 -17.89 -7.33
N GLY A 96 8.16 -17.26 -7.10
CA GLY A 96 7.58 -16.23 -7.97
C GLY A 96 7.72 -14.84 -7.38
N VAL A 97 7.87 -13.83 -8.24
CA VAL A 97 7.82 -12.41 -7.88
C VAL A 97 6.98 -11.67 -8.91
N LEU A 98 6.11 -10.76 -8.45
CA LEU A 98 5.32 -9.88 -9.29
C LEU A 98 5.70 -8.43 -9.01
N LEU A 99 6.10 -7.70 -10.04
CA LEU A 99 6.19 -6.24 -10.01
C LEU A 99 4.94 -5.67 -10.68
N LEU A 100 4.02 -5.14 -9.88
CA LEU A 100 2.75 -4.57 -10.30
C LEU A 100 2.83 -3.05 -10.30
N ILE A 101 2.43 -2.42 -11.40
CA ILE A 101 2.27 -0.98 -11.54
C ILE A 101 0.80 -0.70 -11.85
N ALA A 102 0.18 0.16 -11.05
CA ALA A 102 -1.18 0.65 -11.24
C ALA A 102 -1.13 2.14 -11.58
N GLN A 103 -1.45 2.47 -12.83
CA GLN A 103 -1.14 3.78 -13.40
C GLN A 103 -2.06 4.88 -12.83
N ASP A 104 -3.37 4.63 -12.74
CA ASP A 104 -4.36 5.60 -12.28
C ASP A 104 -4.21 5.88 -10.77
N GLU A 105 -3.96 4.84 -9.97
CA GLU A 105 -3.71 4.99 -8.54
C GLU A 105 -2.30 5.51 -8.23
N ARG A 106 -1.43 5.56 -9.24
CA ARG A 106 -0.01 5.92 -9.12
C ARG A 106 0.67 5.10 -8.02
N LYS A 107 0.45 3.78 -8.04
CA LYS A 107 0.98 2.82 -7.07
C LYS A 107 1.81 1.74 -7.73
N VAL A 108 2.83 1.28 -7.02
CA VAL A 108 3.67 0.16 -7.41
C VAL A 108 3.78 -0.81 -6.24
N ARG A 109 3.81 -2.10 -6.55
CA ARG A 109 3.99 -3.17 -5.57
C ARG A 109 4.95 -4.22 -6.09
N ILE A 110 5.78 -4.72 -5.20
CA ILE A 110 6.54 -5.96 -5.38
C ILE A 110 5.88 -6.98 -4.48
N GLU A 111 5.29 -8.03 -5.05
CA GLU A 111 4.76 -9.18 -4.34
C GLU A 111 5.79 -10.32 -4.43
N VAL A 112 6.08 -10.96 -3.29
CA VAL A 112 7.16 -11.94 -3.18
C VAL A 112 6.62 -13.28 -2.70
N GLY A 113 6.88 -14.34 -3.47
CA GLY A 113 6.56 -15.70 -3.05
C GLY A 113 7.39 -16.13 -1.84
N TYR A 114 6.77 -16.92 -0.95
CA TYR A 114 7.35 -17.34 0.34
C TYR A 114 8.77 -17.95 0.24
N GLY A 115 9.07 -18.64 -0.86
CA GLY A 115 10.37 -19.28 -1.07
C GLY A 115 11.53 -18.29 -1.29
N LEU A 116 11.23 -17.00 -1.42
CA LEU A 116 12.18 -15.94 -1.74
C LEU A 116 12.33 -14.89 -0.64
N GLU A 117 11.55 -14.96 0.45
CA GLU A 117 11.57 -13.97 1.54
C GLU A 117 12.97 -13.82 2.17
N GLY A 118 13.79 -14.88 2.16
CA GLY A 118 15.18 -14.80 2.62
C GLY A 118 16.09 -13.95 1.74
N ALA A 119 15.84 -13.91 0.43
CA ALA A 119 16.66 -13.15 -0.54
C ALA A 119 16.04 -11.78 -0.87
N LEU A 120 14.72 -11.68 -0.84
CA LEU A 120 13.96 -10.46 -1.12
C LEU A 120 12.90 -10.22 -0.03
N PRO A 121 13.31 -9.91 1.20
CA PRO A 121 12.37 -9.55 2.26
C PRO A 121 11.74 -8.17 2.01
N ASP A 122 10.64 -7.88 2.70
CA ASP A 122 9.88 -6.62 2.60
C ASP A 122 10.76 -5.36 2.68
N ALA A 123 11.76 -5.37 3.56
CA ALA A 123 12.69 -4.24 3.72
C ALA A 123 13.53 -3.98 2.46
N ILE A 124 13.96 -5.03 1.75
CA ILE A 124 14.70 -4.91 0.50
C ILE A 124 13.75 -4.51 -0.63
N ALA A 125 12.55 -5.10 -0.69
CA ALA A 125 11.53 -4.71 -1.65
C ALA A 125 11.16 -3.21 -1.51
N ALA A 126 10.94 -2.74 -0.29
CA ALA A 126 10.68 -1.33 0.01
C ALA A 126 11.86 -0.45 -0.40
N ASN A 127 13.09 -0.86 -0.09
CA ASN A 127 14.28 -0.11 -0.50
C ASN A 127 14.40 0.01 -2.02
N ILE A 128 14.11 -1.05 -2.77
CA ILE A 128 14.06 -1.03 -4.24
C ILE A 128 12.99 -0.06 -4.73
N ILE A 129 11.77 -0.15 -4.21
CA ILE A 129 10.66 0.75 -4.59
C ILE A 129 11.06 2.20 -4.38
N HIS A 130 11.47 2.57 -3.16
CA HIS A 130 11.74 3.96 -2.82
C HIS A 130 13.05 4.50 -3.40
N GLY A 131 14.08 3.65 -3.55
CA GLY A 131 15.41 4.06 -4.00
C GLY A 131 15.64 3.95 -5.50
N ARG A 132 14.93 3.04 -6.19
CA ARG A 132 15.18 2.70 -7.61
C ARG A 132 13.99 2.95 -8.52
N ILE A 133 12.76 2.76 -8.03
CA ILE A 133 11.55 2.86 -8.86
C ILE A 133 10.95 4.27 -8.76
N LEU A 134 10.48 4.65 -7.57
CA LEU A 134 9.73 5.89 -7.34
C LEU A 134 10.47 7.16 -7.79
N PRO A 135 11.80 7.29 -7.67
CA PRO A 135 12.48 8.49 -8.16
C PRO A 135 12.29 8.73 -9.66
N ALA A 136 12.23 7.66 -10.47
CA ALA A 136 11.98 7.77 -11.91
C ALA A 136 10.51 8.07 -12.22
N PHE A 137 9.60 7.36 -11.53
CA PHE A 137 8.15 7.56 -11.69
C PHE A 137 7.72 9.00 -11.34
N LYS A 138 8.28 9.59 -10.27
CA LYS A 138 8.05 10.98 -9.89
C LYS A 138 8.50 12.01 -10.96
N ARG A 139 9.41 11.62 -11.85
CA ARG A 139 9.86 12.44 -12.99
C ARG A 139 9.11 12.12 -14.28
N GLY A 140 8.12 11.23 -14.23
CA GLY A 140 7.37 10.76 -15.41
C GLY A 140 8.09 9.71 -16.25
N ASP A 141 9.25 9.21 -15.82
CA ASP A 141 10.02 8.20 -16.54
C ASP A 141 9.66 6.79 -16.04
N MET A 142 8.51 6.30 -16.48
CA MET A 142 7.97 5.00 -16.08
C MET A 142 8.87 3.85 -16.55
N VAL A 143 9.39 3.92 -17.78
CA VAL A 143 10.25 2.86 -18.30
C VAL A 143 11.54 2.74 -17.50
N ALA A 144 12.21 3.85 -17.17
CA ALA A 144 13.42 3.79 -16.36
C ALA A 144 13.17 3.18 -14.99
N GLY A 145 12.04 3.53 -14.33
CA GLY A 145 11.68 2.97 -13.04
C GLY A 145 11.39 1.47 -13.09
N ILE A 146 10.66 1.01 -14.12
CA ILE A 146 10.36 -0.42 -14.33
C ILE A 146 11.66 -1.20 -14.56
N MET A 147 12.52 -0.74 -15.49
CA MET A 147 13.78 -1.40 -15.80
C MET A 147 14.72 -1.45 -14.58
N ALA A 148 14.86 -0.33 -13.86
CA ALA A 148 15.69 -0.26 -12.66
C ALA A 148 15.14 -1.15 -11.52
N GLY A 149 13.82 -1.18 -11.35
CA GLY A 149 13.12 -2.04 -10.42
C GLY A 149 13.39 -3.51 -10.71
N SER A 150 13.08 -3.97 -11.93
CA SER A 150 13.29 -5.36 -12.35
C SER A 150 14.75 -5.79 -12.22
N GLN A 151 15.70 -4.93 -12.61
CA GLN A 151 17.13 -5.23 -12.45
C GLN A 151 17.54 -5.35 -10.99
N SER A 152 17.02 -4.47 -10.13
CA SER A 152 17.34 -4.49 -8.70
C SER A 152 16.75 -5.71 -7.99
N ILE A 153 15.53 -6.12 -8.38
CA ILE A 153 14.89 -7.36 -7.92
C ILE A 153 15.76 -8.56 -8.32
N MET A 154 16.18 -8.65 -9.59
CA MET A 154 17.05 -9.75 -10.05
C MET A 154 18.38 -9.80 -9.28
N LYS A 155 18.97 -8.65 -8.97
CA LYS A 155 20.19 -8.57 -8.15
C LYS A 155 19.95 -9.01 -6.71
N ALA A 156 18.82 -8.64 -6.11
CA ALA A 156 18.49 -9.02 -4.74
C ALA A 156 18.32 -10.55 -4.63
N LEU A 157 17.60 -11.13 -5.58
CA LEU A 157 17.41 -12.57 -5.69
C LEU A 157 18.70 -13.35 -6.00
N ALA A 158 19.73 -12.68 -6.56
CA ALA A 158 21.06 -13.23 -6.75
C ALA A 158 22.00 -13.00 -5.54
N GLY A 159 21.57 -12.29 -4.50
CA GLY A 159 22.40 -11.92 -3.36
C GLY A 159 23.39 -10.77 -3.64
N GLU A 160 23.21 -10.04 -4.73
CA GLU A 160 24.12 -9.00 -5.23
C GLU A 160 23.59 -7.56 -5.01
N TYR A 161 22.41 -7.41 -4.41
CA TYR A 161 21.79 -6.10 -4.24
C TYR A 161 22.45 -5.29 -3.12
N GLN A 162 22.75 -4.04 -3.44
CA GLN A 162 23.22 -3.05 -2.48
C GLN A 162 22.09 -2.03 -2.22
N PRO A 163 21.55 -1.98 -0.99
CA PRO A 163 20.52 -1.03 -0.63
C PRO A 163 20.95 0.41 -0.89
N VAL A 164 20.03 1.21 -1.42
CA VAL A 164 20.25 2.65 -1.53
C VAL A 164 20.10 3.24 -0.14
N GLU A 165 21.12 3.94 0.34
CA GLU A 165 21.00 4.77 1.54
C GLU A 165 20.00 5.89 1.24
N GLN A 166 18.86 5.84 1.91
CA GLN A 166 17.92 6.95 1.85
C GLN A 166 18.39 8.00 2.86
N PRO A 167 18.52 9.27 2.45
CA PRO A 167 18.74 10.33 3.42
C PRO A 167 17.57 10.26 4.40
N LYS A 168 17.86 10.07 5.69
CA LYS A 168 16.84 10.21 6.72
C LYS A 168 16.20 11.55 6.49
N SER A 169 14.91 11.57 6.15
CA SER A 169 14.15 12.80 6.19
C SER A 169 14.12 13.19 7.66
N ASP A 170 15.04 14.06 8.08
CA ASP A 170 14.87 14.81 9.30
C ASP A 170 13.60 15.63 9.09
N ASN A 171 12.46 15.06 9.47
CA ASN A 171 11.24 15.81 9.73
C ASN A 171 11.49 16.66 11.00
N GLY A 172 12.49 17.55 10.93
CA GLY A 172 12.82 18.54 11.93
C GLY A 172 11.79 19.68 11.98
N GLY A 173 10.69 19.58 11.23
CA GLY A 173 9.55 20.49 11.27
C GLY A 173 8.33 19.87 11.94
N GLY A 174 8.50 19.14 13.05
CA GLY A 174 7.39 18.67 13.89
C GLY A 174 6.69 19.80 14.66
N PRO A 175 5.67 19.50 15.49
CA PRO A 175 4.75 20.46 16.13
C PRO A 175 5.41 21.53 17.01
N TRP A 176 6.72 21.48 17.22
CA TRP A 176 7.47 22.45 18.00
C TRP A 176 7.36 23.87 17.43
N LEU A 177 7.31 24.06 16.10
CA LEU A 177 7.04 25.36 15.50
C LEU A 177 5.62 25.85 15.82
N PHE A 178 4.64 24.95 15.79
CA PHE A 178 3.26 25.25 16.18
C PHE A 178 3.18 25.58 17.68
N ILE A 179 3.87 24.82 18.54
CA ILE A 179 3.99 25.07 19.98
C ILE A 179 4.69 26.42 20.25
N LEU A 180 5.75 26.76 19.51
CA LEU A 180 6.42 28.05 19.61
C LEU A 180 5.50 29.21 19.21
N VAL A 181 4.73 29.04 18.14
CA VAL A 181 3.73 30.03 17.68
C VAL A 181 2.62 30.19 18.71
N VAL A 182 2.12 29.10 19.31
CA VAL A 182 1.09 29.14 20.36
C VAL A 182 1.63 29.81 21.63
N ILE A 183 2.85 29.48 22.06
CA ILE A 183 3.50 30.13 23.21
C ILE A 183 3.72 31.62 22.94
N ALA A 184 4.21 31.99 21.75
CA ALA A 184 4.39 33.38 21.36
C ALA A 184 3.07 34.16 21.34
N MET A 185 1.97 33.55 20.89
CA MET A 185 0.65 34.14 20.88
C MET A 185 0.11 34.37 22.30
N ILE A 186 0.31 33.41 23.21
CA ILE A 186 -0.06 33.52 24.63
C ILE A 186 0.76 34.63 25.32
N VAL A 187 2.07 34.68 25.09
CA VAL A 187 2.94 35.72 25.68
C VAL A 187 2.57 37.10 25.15
N LEU A 188 2.34 37.25 23.85
CA LEU A 188 1.93 38.53 23.25
C LEU A 188 0.56 38.99 23.75
N HIS A 189 -0.37 38.07 23.98
CA HIS A 189 -1.68 38.37 24.56
C HIS A 189 -1.58 38.84 26.02
N ASN A 190 -0.72 38.20 26.82
CA ASN A 190 -0.46 38.61 28.21
C ASN A 190 0.31 39.94 28.32
N LEU A 191 1.17 40.27 27.34
CA LEU A 191 1.89 41.54 27.29
C LEU A 191 1.01 42.71 26.81
N ARG A 192 -0.09 42.44 26.09
CA ARG A 192 -1.07 43.45 25.65
C ARG A 192 -2.23 43.66 26.62
N GLY A 193 -2.38 42.81 27.64
CA GLY A 193 -3.46 42.86 28.64
C GLY A 193 -3.10 43.55 29.97
N GLY A 194 -2.02 44.32 30.02
CA GLY A 194 -1.62 45.06 31.22
C GLY A 194 -2.22 46.46 31.27
N GLY A 195 -3.44 46.62 31.78
CA GLY A 195 -4.01 47.95 32.02
C GLY A 195 -5.34 47.98 32.78
N GLY A 196 -5.27 48.16 34.10
CA GLY A 196 -6.39 48.56 34.99
C GLY A 196 -7.24 47.38 35.49
N GLY A 197 -7.50 47.15 36.78
CA GLY A 197 -7.52 48.03 37.94
C GLY A 197 -8.87 47.85 38.64
N GLY A 198 -8.90 47.36 39.88
CA GLY A 198 -10.11 47.43 40.72
C GLY A 198 -10.39 46.21 41.63
N PRO A 199 -10.46 46.39 42.97
CA PRO A 199 -10.70 45.33 43.94
C PRO A 199 -12.20 45.17 44.27
N GLY A 200 -12.71 43.95 44.30
CA GLY A 200 -14.01 43.66 44.92
C GLY A 200 -14.69 42.39 44.43
N GLY A 201 -15.26 41.61 45.35
CA GLY A 201 -16.29 40.61 45.03
C GLY A 201 -15.99 39.18 45.44
N ARG A 202 -16.42 38.82 46.64
CA ARG A 202 -16.38 37.48 47.26
C ARG A 202 -17.34 36.47 46.59
N ARG A 203 -16.89 35.19 46.57
CA ARG A 203 -17.67 33.91 46.67
C ARG A 203 -18.51 33.55 45.43
N ARG A 204 -18.48 32.35 44.84
CA ARG A 204 -18.78 31.03 45.44
C ARG A 204 -18.54 29.90 44.41
N SER A 205 -18.19 28.72 44.93
CA SER A 205 -18.27 27.34 44.42
C SER A 205 -18.86 27.03 43.04
N ALA A 206 -18.20 26.12 42.32
CA ALA A 206 -18.86 24.95 41.74
C ALA A 206 -17.85 23.80 41.56
N TYR A 207 -17.85 22.89 42.54
CA TYR A 207 -17.46 21.51 42.33
C TYR A 207 -18.60 20.85 41.55
N MET A 208 -18.35 20.43 40.31
CA MET A 208 -19.16 19.47 39.55
C MET A 208 -18.17 18.69 38.69
N ALA A 209 -17.85 17.45 39.04
CA ALA A 209 -18.69 16.27 38.83
C ALA A 209 -18.85 15.95 37.33
N GLY A 210 -18.18 14.88 36.92
CA GLY A 210 -18.25 14.25 35.60
C GLY A 210 -16.88 13.69 35.27
N GLY A 211 -16.60 12.40 35.35
CA GLY A 211 -17.47 11.24 35.35
C GLY A 211 -16.68 10.15 34.64
N LEU A 212 -16.59 8.98 35.28
CA LEU A 212 -15.97 7.77 34.78
C LEU A 212 -16.47 7.40 33.37
N GLY A 213 -15.56 6.92 32.53
CA GLY A 213 -15.88 6.39 31.20
C GLY A 213 -14.79 5.45 30.70
N ALA A 214 -14.57 4.35 31.42
CA ALA A 214 -13.80 3.21 30.93
C ALA A 214 -14.53 2.59 29.72
N GLY A 215 -14.01 2.85 28.52
CA GLY A 215 -14.46 2.20 27.30
C GLY A 215 -13.67 0.92 27.05
N SER A 216 -14.22 -0.21 27.50
CA SER A 216 -13.87 -1.53 27.00
C SER A 216 -14.08 -1.59 25.49
N PHE A 217 -13.04 -1.89 24.71
CA PHE A 217 -13.21 -2.48 23.39
C PHE A 217 -12.86 -3.96 23.49
N GLY A 218 -13.92 -4.75 23.68
CA GLY A 218 -13.91 -6.19 23.63
C GLY A 218 -13.52 -6.69 22.24
N GLY A 219 -12.79 -7.79 22.24
CA GLY A 219 -12.41 -8.51 21.04
C GLY A 219 -13.61 -9.06 20.27
N ARG A 220 -13.42 -9.21 18.97
CA ARG A 220 -14.20 -10.11 18.14
C ARG A 220 -13.28 -11.20 17.61
N SER A 221 -13.47 -12.38 18.16
CA SER A 221 -13.09 -13.66 17.58
C SER A 221 -13.95 -13.97 16.36
N GLY A 222 -13.38 -14.67 15.38
CA GLY A 222 -14.12 -15.61 14.54
C GLY A 222 -14.08 -15.31 13.05
N GLY A 223 -13.35 -16.15 12.31
CA GLY A 223 -13.42 -16.18 10.86
C GLY A 223 -12.32 -17.03 10.22
N GLY A 224 -12.19 -18.29 10.62
CA GLY A 224 -11.34 -19.24 9.92
C GLY A 224 -11.87 -19.49 8.51
N PHE A 225 -11.10 -19.09 7.50
CA PHE A 225 -11.31 -19.51 6.13
C PHE A 225 -10.40 -20.70 5.82
N SER A 226 -11.03 -21.86 5.78
CA SER A 226 -10.53 -23.08 5.15
C SER A 226 -10.84 -22.99 3.65
N GLY A 227 -9.82 -22.74 2.83
CA GLY A 227 -9.90 -22.76 1.36
C GLY A 227 -8.52 -23.04 0.77
N GLY A 228 -8.35 -24.23 0.19
CA GLY A 228 -7.06 -24.82 -0.13
C GLY A 228 -6.25 -24.12 -1.22
N GLY A 229 -4.93 -24.14 -1.03
CA GLY A 229 -3.92 -24.41 -2.06
C GLY A 229 -3.59 -23.29 -3.06
N GLY A 230 -2.63 -22.44 -2.72
CA GLY A 230 -1.87 -21.64 -3.69
C GLY A 230 -0.73 -20.84 -3.05
N SER A 231 0.38 -20.77 -3.74
CA SER A 231 1.75 -20.63 -3.21
C SER A 231 2.29 -19.20 -3.06
N PHE A 232 1.42 -18.18 -3.12
CA PHE A 232 1.78 -16.77 -2.90
C PHE A 232 1.39 -16.41 -1.45
N GLY A 233 2.37 -15.96 -0.66
CA GLY A 233 2.18 -15.45 0.70
C GLY A 233 2.39 -13.94 0.64
N GLY A 234 1.54 -13.16 1.30
CA GLY A 234 1.40 -11.71 1.13
C GLY A 234 2.62 -10.82 1.48
N GLY A 235 3.84 -11.32 1.35
CA GLY A 235 5.09 -10.59 1.52
C GLY A 235 5.40 -9.67 0.34
N GLY A 236 6.19 -8.63 0.61
CA GLY A 236 6.52 -7.60 -0.36
C GLY A 236 6.44 -6.18 0.18
N ALA A 237 6.42 -5.21 -0.74
CA ALA A 237 6.29 -3.80 -0.40
C ALA A 237 5.51 -3.05 -1.47
N SER A 238 4.88 -1.94 -1.08
CA SER A 238 4.18 -1.03 -1.97
C SER A 238 4.68 0.41 -1.79
N GLY A 239 4.43 1.25 -2.79
CA GLY A 239 4.72 2.68 -2.74
C GLY A 239 3.91 3.45 -3.77
N GLY A 240 3.77 4.76 -3.57
CA GLY A 240 3.09 5.67 -4.50
C GLY A 240 3.98 6.82 -4.96
N TRP A 241 3.68 7.40 -6.12
CA TRP A 241 4.38 8.56 -6.67
C TRP A 241 3.47 9.72 -7.00
#